data_AF-A0A920U029-F1
#
_entry.id   AF-A0A920U029-F1
#
_cell.length_a   1.000
_cell.length_b   1.000
_cell.length_c   1.000
_cell.angle_alpha   90.00
_cell.angle_beta   90.00
_cell.angle_gamma   90.00
#
_symmetry.space_group_name_H-M   'P 1'
#
loop_
_entity.id
_entity.type
_entity.pdbx_description
1 polymer ?
#
loop_
_entity_poly.entity_id
_entity_poly.type
_entity_poly.pdbx_seq_one_letter_code
_entity_poly.pdbx_strand_id
1 'polypeptide(L)'
;MLGALAQVIPEAVSGDLSGTSFPNSIGGYSDARGRPYVYIEVPAGGNGGFHEADGSSAFVNVDFGSIRSIHNVESLESDMPLQVRSCVLREDSGGEGERRGGLGMRRELRLCEGEAVYSVLGTVRSSRPLGSTAVVQHSN
;
A
#
# COMPACT_ATOMS: atom_id res chain seq x y z
N MET A 1 -3.68 6.71 -17.55
CA MET A 1 -2.80 7.83 -17.93
C MET A 1 -1.39 7.33 -18.22
N LEU A 2 -0.69 6.71 -17.27
CA LEU A 2 0.65 6.13 -17.49
C LEU A 2 0.71 5.16 -18.68
N GLY A 3 -0.27 4.26 -18.80
CA GLY A 3 -0.35 3.34 -19.94
C GLY A 3 -0.49 4.01 -21.32
N ALA A 4 -1.00 5.25 -21.40
CA ALA A 4 -1.05 6.00 -22.67
C ALA A 4 0.30 6.69 -22.95
N LEU A 5 0.94 7.26 -21.92
CA LEU A 5 2.28 7.86 -22.05
C LEU A 5 3.34 6.80 -22.40
N ALA A 6 3.19 5.58 -21.89
CA ALA A 6 4.06 4.44 -22.23
C ALA A 6 4.09 4.11 -23.73
N GLN A 7 3.08 4.51 -24.50
CA GLN A 7 3.07 4.32 -25.96
C GLN A 7 3.96 5.34 -26.70
N VAL A 8 4.34 6.44 -26.05
CA VAL A 8 5.05 7.57 -26.67
C VAL A 8 6.46 7.74 -26.09
N ILE A 9 6.61 7.56 -24.78
CA ILE A 9 7.87 7.76 -24.03
C ILE A 9 8.10 6.65 -22.99
N PRO A 10 8.26 5.39 -23.42
CA PRO A 10 8.30 4.23 -22.52
C PRO A 10 9.44 4.29 -21.49
N GLU A 11 10.57 4.91 -21.82
CA GLU A 11 11.73 5.05 -20.94
C GLU A 11 11.55 6.08 -19.83
N ALA A 12 10.56 6.97 -19.93
CA ALA A 12 10.33 8.06 -18.98
C ALA A 12 9.12 7.81 -18.06
N VAL A 13 8.51 6.64 -18.12
CA VAL A 13 7.32 6.31 -17.33
C VAL A 13 7.55 5.08 -16.45
N SER A 14 6.96 5.10 -15.26
CA SER A 14 6.83 3.89 -14.46
C SER A 14 5.57 3.11 -14.84
N GLY A 15 5.51 1.85 -14.42
CA GLY A 15 4.27 1.12 -14.27
C GLY A 15 3.31 1.83 -13.31
N ASP A 16 2.05 1.38 -13.30
CA ASP A 16 1.01 1.98 -12.48
C ASP A 16 1.28 1.77 -10.98
N LEU A 17 0.68 2.64 -10.17
CA LEU A 17 0.80 2.60 -8.72
C LEU A 17 -0.10 1.52 -8.13
N SER A 18 0.00 1.29 -6.82
CA SER A 18 -1.00 0.47 -6.15
C SER A 18 -2.38 1.12 -6.33
N GLY A 19 -3.24 0.46 -7.13
CA GLY A 19 -4.46 1.06 -7.72
C GLY A 19 -5.59 1.32 -6.75
N THR A 20 -5.28 1.48 -5.46
CA THR A 20 -6.24 1.70 -4.39
C THR A 20 -5.53 2.23 -3.15
N SER A 21 -6.13 3.25 -2.53
CA SER A 21 -5.87 3.58 -1.14
C SER A 21 -6.97 2.94 -0.29
N PHE A 22 -6.57 2.14 0.70
CA PHE A 22 -7.49 1.61 1.68
C PHE A 22 -7.23 2.28 3.03
N PRO A 23 -7.76 3.49 3.31
CA PRO A 23 -7.73 3.98 4.67
C PRO A 23 -8.52 3.01 5.54
N ASN A 24 -7.80 2.43 6.50
CA ASN A 24 -8.31 1.56 7.54
C ASN A 24 -8.48 2.42 8.78
N SER A 25 -9.68 2.48 9.34
CA SER A 25 -9.93 3.17 10.59
C SER A 25 -10.53 2.25 11.64
N ILE A 26 -10.03 2.38 12.87
CA ILE A 26 -10.56 1.69 14.03
C ILE A 26 -10.83 2.74 15.11
N GLY A 27 -12.08 2.87 15.53
CA GLY A 27 -12.49 3.82 16.56
C GLY A 27 -13.11 3.11 17.77
N GLY A 28 -12.84 3.62 18.97
CA GLY A 28 -13.42 3.07 20.19
C GLY A 28 -13.06 3.88 21.44
N TYR A 29 -13.33 3.29 22.60
CA TYR A 29 -12.95 3.79 23.91
C TYR A 29 -12.07 2.76 24.63
N SER A 30 -10.98 3.21 25.23
CA SER A 30 -10.09 2.34 26.02
C SER A 30 -10.40 2.53 27.50
N ASP A 31 -10.93 1.47 28.13
CA ASP A 31 -11.26 1.49 29.55
C ASP A 31 -10.00 1.58 30.41
N ALA A 32 -8.93 0.85 30.03
CA ALA A 32 -7.66 0.89 30.75
C ALA A 32 -6.99 2.28 30.72
N ARG A 33 -7.21 3.07 29.66
CA ARG A 33 -6.65 4.42 29.49
C ARG A 33 -7.65 5.54 29.81
N GLY A 34 -8.92 5.23 30.00
CA GLY A 34 -9.99 6.20 30.26
C GLY A 34 -10.17 7.25 29.16
N ARG A 35 -9.95 6.90 27.88
CA ARG A 35 -10.03 7.87 26.76
C ARG A 35 -10.49 7.24 25.44
N PRO A 36 -11.14 8.02 24.56
CA PRO A 36 -11.42 7.58 23.20
C PRO A 36 -10.13 7.47 22.39
N TYR A 37 -10.16 6.64 21.35
CA TYR A 37 -9.06 6.47 20.41
C TYR A 37 -9.57 6.35 18.98
N VAL A 38 -8.75 6.81 18.04
CA VAL A 38 -9.00 6.69 16.60
C VAL A 38 -7.69 6.31 15.92
N TYR A 39 -7.67 5.11 15.36
CA TYR A 39 -6.59 4.60 14.52
C TYR A 39 -6.98 4.90 13.08
N ILE A 40 -6.08 5.50 12.31
CA ILE A 40 -6.21 5.67 10.87
C ILE A 40 -4.89 5.32 10.25
N GLU A 41 -4.90 4.39 9.31
CA GLU A 41 -3.72 4.01 8.56
C GLU A 41 -4.06 3.72 7.11
N VAL A 42 -3.16 4.09 6.22
CA VAL A 42 -3.23 3.74 4.80
C VAL A 42 -2.09 2.76 4.54
N PRO A 43 -2.36 1.44 4.47
CA PRO A 43 -1.30 0.46 4.30
C PRO A 43 -0.43 0.79 3.09
N ALA A 44 0.89 0.74 3.27
CA ALA A 44 1.81 0.98 2.17
C ALA A 44 1.69 -0.12 1.09
N GLY A 45 1.75 0.30 -0.16
CA GLY A 45 1.61 -0.54 -1.33
C GLY A 45 2.94 -0.73 -2.07
N GLY A 46 2.85 -1.31 -3.26
CA GLY A 46 3.95 -1.30 -4.22
C GLY A 46 3.76 -0.19 -5.26
N ASN A 47 4.84 0.46 -5.66
CA ASN A 47 4.84 1.33 -6.84
C ASN A 47 5.21 0.53 -8.10
N GLY A 48 4.88 1.05 -9.29
CA GLY A 48 5.27 0.43 -10.54
C GLY A 48 6.78 0.44 -10.76
N GLY A 49 7.30 -0.61 -11.44
CA GLY A 49 8.68 -0.62 -11.92
C GLY A 49 8.91 0.43 -12.99
N PHE A 50 10.15 0.82 -13.21
CA PHE A 50 10.56 1.86 -14.16
C PHE A 50 11.82 1.39 -14.90
N HIS A 51 12.25 2.10 -15.93
CA HIS A 51 13.26 1.62 -16.89
C HIS A 51 14.53 1.06 -16.20
N GLU A 52 15.02 1.76 -15.17
CA GLU A 52 16.26 1.45 -14.49
C GLU A 52 16.11 0.40 -13.37
N ALA A 53 14.91 0.19 -12.80
CA ALA A 53 14.74 -0.72 -11.65
C ALA A 53 13.29 -1.20 -11.40
N ASP A 54 13.19 -2.23 -10.56
CA ASP A 54 11.93 -2.65 -9.95
C ASP A 54 11.29 -1.54 -9.11
N GLY A 55 9.97 -1.61 -8.94
CA GLY A 55 9.22 -0.66 -8.15
C GLY A 55 9.44 -0.82 -6.63
N SER A 56 9.36 0.29 -5.90
CA SER A 56 9.50 0.33 -4.44
C SER A 56 8.41 -0.48 -3.76
N SER A 57 8.80 -1.38 -2.84
CA SER A 57 7.89 -2.23 -2.05
C SER A 57 7.53 -1.55 -0.72
N ALA A 58 6.31 -1.80 -0.22
CA ALA A 58 5.79 -1.23 1.03
C ALA A 58 6.08 0.28 1.16
N PHE A 59 5.84 1.02 0.08
CA PHE A 59 6.06 2.45 -0.02
C PHE A 59 4.73 3.18 -0.22
N VAL A 60 4.65 4.42 0.26
CA VAL A 60 3.50 5.28 -0.05
C VAL A 60 3.44 5.49 -1.57
N ASN A 61 2.25 5.55 -2.18
CA ASN A 61 2.19 5.87 -3.60
C ASN A 61 2.86 7.23 -3.85
N VAL A 62 3.69 7.32 -4.87
CA VAL A 62 4.51 8.52 -5.13
C VAL A 62 3.67 9.79 -5.35
N ASP A 63 2.42 9.65 -5.77
CA ASP A 63 1.47 10.75 -5.99
C ASP A 63 0.87 11.32 -4.69
N PHE A 64 0.94 10.60 -3.57
CA PHE A 64 0.56 11.11 -2.24
C PHE A 64 1.66 11.95 -1.58
N GLY A 65 2.86 12.04 -2.15
CA GLY A 65 3.98 12.75 -1.55
C GLY A 65 4.46 12.12 -0.24
N SER A 66 4.95 12.94 0.70
CA SER A 66 5.63 12.51 1.93
C SER A 66 4.70 12.22 3.12
N ILE A 67 3.53 11.64 2.86
CA ILE A 67 2.58 11.27 3.93
C ILE A 67 3.09 10.03 4.66
N ARG A 68 3.15 10.10 5.99
CA ARG A 68 3.38 8.91 6.84
C ARG A 68 2.16 8.01 6.75
N SER A 69 2.33 6.89 6.05
CA SER A 69 1.26 5.94 5.76
C SER A 69 1.10 4.87 6.83
N ILE A 70 2.15 4.58 7.61
CA ILE A 70 2.19 3.52 8.64
C ILE A 70 2.62 4.10 10.00
N HIS A 71 1.91 3.72 11.07
CA HIS A 71 2.28 4.08 12.44
C HIS A 71 3.47 3.26 12.97
N ASN A 72 4.32 3.91 13.77
CA ASN A 72 5.32 3.21 14.56
C ASN A 72 4.62 2.24 15.54
N VAL A 73 5.15 1.02 15.65
CA VAL A 73 4.56 -0.03 16.50
C VAL A 73 4.53 0.40 17.97
N GLU A 74 5.64 0.89 18.51
CA GLU A 74 5.76 1.30 19.92
C GLU A 74 4.76 2.41 20.27
N SER A 75 4.65 3.43 19.42
CA SER A 75 3.69 4.53 19.62
C SER A 75 2.25 4.03 19.55
N LEU A 76 1.91 3.21 18.54
CA LEU A 76 0.56 2.68 18.37
C LEU A 76 0.12 1.83 19.56
N GLU A 77 0.96 0.90 20.01
CA GLU A 77 0.64 -0.01 21.11
C GLU A 77 0.60 0.71 22.47
N SER A 78 1.42 1.75 22.64
CA SER A 78 1.39 2.59 23.84
C SER A 78 0.11 3.40 23.93
N ASP A 79 -0.32 3.99 22.80
CA ASP A 79 -1.40 4.98 22.80
C ASP A 79 -2.80 4.37 22.68
N MET A 80 -2.91 3.16 22.14
CA MET A 80 -4.16 2.55 21.71
C MET A 80 -4.28 1.10 22.18
N PRO A 81 -5.49 0.55 22.39
CA PRO A 81 -5.67 -0.86 22.79
C PRO A 81 -5.49 -1.82 21.61
N LEU A 82 -4.52 -1.55 20.75
CA LEU A 82 -4.20 -2.31 19.54
C LEU A 82 -2.80 -2.89 19.68
N GLN A 83 -2.62 -4.12 19.22
CA GLN A 83 -1.32 -4.79 19.13
C GLN A 83 -1.02 -5.13 17.67
N VAL A 84 0.19 -4.81 17.22
CA VAL A 84 0.70 -5.20 15.91
C VAL A 84 1.21 -6.63 16.00
N ARG A 85 0.54 -7.55 15.29
CA ARG A 85 0.93 -8.97 15.23
C ARG A 85 1.99 -9.23 14.18
N SER A 86 1.90 -8.54 13.04
CA SER A 86 2.86 -8.69 11.96
C SER A 86 2.90 -7.46 11.06
N CYS A 87 4.08 -7.18 10.54
CA CYS A 87 4.35 -6.23 9.46
C CYS A 87 5.22 -6.96 8.44
N VAL A 88 4.61 -7.48 7.38
CA VAL A 88 5.33 -8.30 6.39
C VAL A 88 5.05 -7.81 4.99
N LEU A 89 5.99 -8.04 4.07
CA LEU A 89 5.71 -7.89 2.66
C LEU A 89 4.69 -8.97 2.25
N ARG A 90 3.74 -8.59 1.41
CA ARG A 90 2.85 -9.54 0.76
C ARG A 90 3.60 -10.12 -0.43
N GLU A 91 4.16 -11.30 -0.23
CA GLU A 91 4.87 -12.04 -1.28
C GLU A 91 3.99 -12.19 -2.54
N ASP A 92 4.62 -12.20 -3.71
CA ASP A 92 4.00 -12.35 -5.03
C ASP A 92 2.89 -11.34 -5.37
N SER A 93 2.84 -10.21 -4.67
CA SER A 93 1.85 -9.15 -4.90
C SER A 93 2.29 -8.08 -5.91
N GLY A 94 3.56 -8.06 -6.29
CA GLY A 94 4.09 -7.13 -7.28
C GLY A 94 3.52 -7.39 -8.68
N GLY A 95 3.30 -6.33 -9.44
CA GLY A 95 2.92 -6.45 -10.85
C GLY A 95 4.03 -7.11 -11.67
N GLU A 96 3.66 -8.01 -12.58
CA GLU A 96 4.59 -8.64 -13.50
C GLU A 96 5.07 -7.64 -14.58
N GLY A 97 6.31 -7.81 -15.04
CA GLY A 97 6.96 -6.98 -16.06
C GLY A 97 8.45 -7.27 -16.14
N GLU A 98 9.15 -6.74 -17.14
CA GLU A 98 10.63 -6.79 -17.23
C GLU A 98 11.28 -6.21 -15.97
N ARG A 99 10.67 -5.14 -15.45
CA ARG A 99 10.90 -4.57 -14.13
C ARG A 99 9.61 -4.72 -13.35
N ARG A 100 9.63 -5.53 -12.29
CA ARG A 100 8.40 -5.84 -11.56
C ARG A 100 7.93 -4.63 -10.76
N GLY A 101 6.65 -4.59 -10.46
CA GLY A 101 6.11 -3.72 -9.43
C GLY A 101 6.64 -4.09 -8.04
N GLY A 102 6.62 -3.10 -7.15
CA GLY A 102 6.89 -3.31 -5.73
C GLY A 102 5.86 -4.21 -5.08
N LEU A 103 6.25 -4.86 -3.99
CA LEU A 103 5.35 -5.68 -3.19
C LEU A 103 4.50 -4.78 -2.28
N GLY A 104 3.24 -5.15 -2.08
CA GLY A 104 2.42 -4.55 -1.03
C GLY A 104 2.83 -5.03 0.37
N MET A 105 2.24 -4.43 1.40
CA MET A 105 2.42 -4.85 2.79
C MET A 105 1.16 -5.56 3.32
N ARG A 106 1.36 -6.54 4.21
CA ARG A 106 0.33 -7.06 5.10
C ARG A 106 0.65 -6.64 6.54
N ARG A 107 -0.29 -5.93 7.15
CA ARG A 107 -0.21 -5.51 8.55
C ARG A 107 -1.38 -6.11 9.32
N GLU A 108 -1.08 -6.78 10.41
CA GLU A 108 -2.06 -7.47 11.24
C GLU A 108 -2.18 -6.78 12.59
N LEU A 109 -3.40 -6.39 12.94
CA LEU A 109 -3.72 -5.75 14.20
C LEU A 109 -4.66 -6.62 15.01
N ARG A 110 -4.43 -6.66 16.32
CA ARG A 110 -5.32 -7.28 17.30
C ARG A 110 -5.87 -6.21 18.22
N LEU A 111 -7.18 -6.19 18.43
CA LEU A 111 -7.80 -5.47 19.53
C LEU A 111 -7.54 -6.23 20.84
N CYS A 112 -6.93 -5.56 21.81
CA CYS A 112 -6.50 -6.18 23.07
C CYS A 112 -7.57 -6.10 24.17
N GLU A 113 -8.47 -5.13 24.10
CA GLU A 113 -9.53 -4.91 25.08
C GLU A 113 -10.74 -4.20 24.45
N GLY A 114 -11.90 -4.38 25.08
CA GLY A 114 -13.13 -3.65 24.75
C GLY A 114 -13.72 -4.00 23.38
N GLU A 115 -14.55 -3.08 22.90
CA GLU A 115 -15.18 -3.12 21.58
C GLU A 115 -14.69 -1.95 20.72
N ALA A 116 -14.64 -2.16 19.42
CA ALA A 116 -14.20 -1.16 18.46
C ALA A 116 -15.01 -1.25 17.16
N VAL A 117 -15.16 -0.12 16.49
CA VAL A 117 -15.74 -0.04 15.15
C VAL A 117 -14.60 0.00 14.15
N TYR A 118 -14.56 -0.98 13.26
CA TYR A 118 -13.64 -1.01 12.12
C TYR A 118 -14.37 -0.54 10.86
N SER A 119 -13.76 0.40 10.15
CA SER A 119 -14.23 0.89 8.86
C SER A 119 -13.09 0.88 7.85
N VAL A 120 -13.40 0.47 6.63
CA VAL A 120 -12.47 0.47 5.50
C VAL A 120 -13.12 1.20 4.35
N LEU A 121 -12.41 2.20 3.84
CA LEU A 121 -12.77 2.80 2.56
C LEU A 121 -11.97 2.07 1.49
N GLY A 122 -12.65 1.43 0.55
CA GLY A 122 -11.96 0.62 -0.45
C GLY A 122 -12.76 0.35 -1.70
N THR A 123 -12.04 0.11 -2.80
CA THR A 123 -12.61 -0.46 -4.01
C THR A 123 -12.03 -1.86 -4.20
N VAL A 124 -12.88 -2.89 -4.21
CA VAL A 124 -12.45 -4.25 -4.53
C VAL A 124 -12.23 -4.32 -6.04
N ARG A 125 -11.01 -4.06 -6.50
CA ARG A 125 -10.64 -4.30 -7.90
C ARG A 125 -10.11 -5.73 -8.01
N SER A 126 -10.87 -6.58 -8.71
CA SER A 126 -10.55 -8.00 -8.93
C SER A 126 -9.33 -8.21 -9.84
N SER A 127 -8.93 -7.21 -10.64
CA SER A 127 -7.80 -7.29 -11.56
C SER A 127 -6.57 -6.50 -11.10
N ARG A 128 -5.38 -7.08 -11.34
CA ARG A 128 -4.08 -6.41 -11.20
C ARG A 128 -4.07 -5.12 -12.05
N PRO A 129 -3.40 -4.04 -11.63
CA PRO A 129 -3.19 -2.87 -12.49
C PRO A 129 -2.59 -3.31 -13.82
N LEU A 130 -3.04 -2.71 -14.92
CA LEU A 130 -2.56 -3.06 -16.26
C LEU A 130 -1.04 -2.83 -16.31
N GLY A 131 -0.26 -3.91 -16.38
CA GLY A 131 1.17 -3.84 -16.60
C GLY A 131 1.44 -3.21 -17.95
N SER A 132 2.24 -2.14 -17.99
CA SER A 132 2.78 -1.58 -19.23
C SER A 132 3.78 -2.59 -19.80
N THR A 133 3.30 -3.53 -20.60
CA THR A 133 4.17 -4.48 -21.31
C THR A 133 4.81 -3.76 -22.49
N ALA A 134 6.06 -3.33 -22.35
CA ALA A 134 6.85 -2.88 -23.48
C ALA A 134 7.25 -4.14 -24.29
N VAL A 135 6.44 -4.48 -25.30
CA VAL A 135 6.84 -5.47 -26.30
C VAL A 135 7.81 -4.77 -27.25
N VAL A 136 9.12 -4.99 -27.06
CA VAL A 136 10.11 -4.60 -28.05
C VAL A 136 10.03 -5.58 -29.21
N GLN A 137 9.47 -5.14 -30.34
CA GLN A 137 9.60 -5.84 -31.61
C GLN A 137 11.05 -5.66 -32.09
N HIS A 138 11.77 -6.78 -32.24
CA HIS A 138 13.04 -6.81 -32.94
C HIS A 138 12.80 -6.56 -34.44
N SER A 139 13.30 -5.44 -34.94
CA SER A 139 13.51 -5.21 -36.37
C SER A 139 14.89 -5.75 -36.75
N ASN A 140 14.90 -6.71 -37.67
CA ASN A 140 16.07 -7.17 -38.41
C ASN A 140 16.37 -6.18 -39.55
#